data_AF-A0A7V9VKL0-F1
#
_entry.id   AF-A0A7V9VKL0-F1
#
_cell.length_a   1.000
_cell.length_b   1.000
_cell.length_c   1.000
_cell.angle_alpha   90.00
_cell.angle_beta   90.00
_cell.angle_gamma   90.00
#
_symmetry.space_group_name_H-M   'P 1'
#
loop_
_entity.id
_entity.type
_entity.pdbx_description
1 polymer ?
#
loop_
_entity_poly.entity_id
_entity_poly.type
_entity_poly.pdbx_seq_one_letter_code
_entity_poly.pdbx_strand_id
1 'polypeptide(L)' 'CRDWVRGKAAEQLATIEDIRGQINLEGGTVQAPPLSDEEAQGVFDRACSNEFAQTLRLYVVYSRAAGFAPLVRDR' A
#
# COMPACT_ATOMS: atom_id res chain seq x y z
N CYS A 1 2.17 -2.95 -9.51
CA CYS A 1 1.58 -4.29 -9.36
C CYS A 1 2.37 -5.40 -10.02
N ARG A 2 2.92 -5.23 -11.23
CA ARG A 2 3.72 -6.27 -11.90
C ARG A 2 4.79 -6.90 -10.99
N ASP A 3 5.53 -6.06 -10.28
CA ASP A 3 6.64 -6.53 -9.44
C ASP A 3 6.15 -7.14 -8.11
N TRP A 4 5.00 -6.66 -7.60
CA TRP A 4 4.33 -7.25 -6.42
C TRP A 4 3.93 -8.71 -6.63
N VAL A 5 3.33 -9.01 -7.78
CA VAL A 5 2.86 -10.36 -8.13
C VAL A 5 4.01 -11.35 -8.31
N ARG A 6 5.19 -10.86 -8.72
CA ARG A 6 6.38 -11.68 -8.91
C ARG A 6 7.25 -11.81 -7.67
N GLY A 7 7.09 -10.90 -6.71
CA GLY A 7 7.88 -10.84 -5.49
C GLY A 7 7.52 -11.95 -4.50
N LYS A 8 8.52 -12.43 -3.78
CA LYS A 8 8.35 -13.32 -2.62
C LYS A 8 7.95 -12.51 -1.38
N ALA A 9 7.49 -13.19 -0.34
CA ALA A 9 7.05 -12.56 0.91
C ALA A 9 8.06 -11.54 1.49
N ALA A 10 9.35 -11.86 1.50
CA ALA A 10 10.38 -10.94 1.99
C ALA A 10 10.52 -9.66 1.12
N GLU A 11 10.42 -9.80 -0.20
CA GLU A 11 10.49 -8.67 -1.15
C GLU A 11 9.22 -7.80 -1.05
N GLN A 12 8.08 -8.44 -0.84
CA GLN A 12 6.80 -7.78 -0.59
C GLN A 12 6.83 -6.95 0.70
N LEU A 13 7.34 -7.50 1.80
CA LEU A 13 7.50 -6.76 3.06
C LEU A 13 8.47 -5.59 2.92
N ALA A 14 9.61 -5.79 2.25
CA ALA A 14 10.55 -4.71 1.96
C ALA A 14 9.90 -3.60 1.11
N THR A 15 9.05 -3.96 0.14
CA THR A 15 8.28 -3.01 -0.67
C THR A 15 7.27 -2.22 0.17
N ILE A 16 6.59 -2.87 1.12
CA ILE A 16 5.65 -2.20 2.03
C ILE A 16 6.39 -1.18 2.88
N GLU A 17 7.53 -1.55 3.46
CA GLU A 17 8.33 -0.67 4.30
C GLU A 17 8.86 0.55 3.52
N ASP A 18 9.38 0.33 2.31
CA ASP A 18 9.82 1.42 1.42
C ASP A 18 8.69 2.40 1.11
N ILE A 19 7.50 1.90 0.75
CA ILE A 19 6.33 2.74 0.47
C ILE A 19 5.85 3.48 1.73
N ARG A 20 5.92 2.83 2.91
CA ARG A 20 5.57 3.46 4.18
C ARG A 20 6.47 4.65 4.47
N GLY A 21 7.76 4.59 4.11
CA GLY A 21 8.68 5.72 4.18
C GLY A 21 8.37 6.88 3.22
N GLN A 22 7.52 6.66 2.22
CA GLN A 22 7.13 7.67 1.22
C GLN A 22 5.80 8.37 1.54
N ILE A 23 5.05 7.89 2.53
CA ILE A 23 3.84 8.58 3.01
C ILE A 23 4.21 9.57 4.12
N ASN A 24 3.32 10.54 4.37
CA ASN A 24 3.49 11.53 5.44
C ASN A 24 4.80 12.32 5.36
N LEU A 25 5.22 12.67 4.15
CA LEU A 25 6.45 13.44 3.90
C LEU A 25 6.49 14.72 4.74
N GLU A 26 7.69 15.08 5.17
CA GLU A 26 7.94 16.28 5.96
C GLU A 26 7.44 17.53 5.21
N GLY A 27 6.62 18.35 5.89
CA GLY A 27 5.96 19.52 5.29
C GLY A 27 4.64 19.24 4.56
N GLY A 28 4.18 17.98 4.53
CA GLY A 28 2.85 17.63 4.03
C GLY A 28 1.72 18.16 4.91
N THR A 29 0.61 18.58 4.30
CA THR A 29 -0.59 19.09 5.01
C THR A 29 -1.54 17.98 5.46
N VAL A 30 -1.30 16.74 5.02
CA VAL A 30 -2.16 15.58 5.29
C VAL A 30 -1.32 14.50 5.95
N GLN A 31 -1.84 13.99 7.06
CA GLN A 31 -1.27 12.86 7.79
C GLN A 31 -2.27 11.71 7.72
N ALA A 32 -1.84 10.56 7.19
CA ALA A 32 -2.61 9.34 7.18
C ALA A 32 -1.97 8.30 8.11
N PRO A 33 -2.73 7.59 8.95
CA PRO A 33 -2.16 6.51 9.74
C PRO A 33 -1.61 5.43 8.80
N PRO A 34 -0.37 4.96 9.00
CA PRO A 34 0.17 3.88 8.18
C PRO A 34 -0.67 2.60 8.33
N LEU A 35 -0.67 1.78 7.29
CA LEU A 35 -1.22 0.43 7.31
C LEU A 35 -0.23 -0.52 8.01
N SER A 36 -0.77 -1.51 8.73
CA SER A 36 0.02 -2.68 9.16
C SER A 36 0.51 -3.46 7.94
N ASP A 37 1.48 -4.35 8.15
CA ASP A 37 2.00 -5.20 7.07
C ASP A 37 0.88 -6.07 6.49
N GLU A 38 0.02 -6.65 7.32
CA GLU A 38 -1.10 -7.49 6.87
C GLU A 38 -2.14 -6.69 6.09
N GLU A 39 -2.48 -5.48 6.55
CA GLU A 39 -3.41 -4.60 5.84
C GLU A 39 -2.85 -4.19 4.47
N ALA A 40 -1.57 -3.82 4.42
CA ALA A 40 -0.89 -3.43 3.18
C ALA A 40 -0.79 -4.59 2.19
N GLN A 41 -0.42 -5.79 2.66
CA GLN A 41 -0.44 -7.01 1.87
C GLN A 41 -1.82 -7.28 1.30
N GLY A 42 -2.86 -7.27 2.13
CA GLY A 42 -4.23 -7.51 1.69
C GLY A 42 -4.72 -6.49 0.68
N VAL A 43 -4.33 -5.21 0.82
CA VAL A 43 -4.62 -4.16 -0.16
C VAL A 43 -3.93 -4.44 -1.49
N PHE A 44 -2.63 -4.75 -1.48
CA PHE A 44 -1.87 -5.00 -2.70
C PHE A 44 -2.30 -6.28 -3.40
N ASP A 45 -2.56 -7.36 -2.66
CA ASP A 45 -3.05 -8.62 -3.22
C ASP A 45 -4.40 -8.42 -3.92
N ARG A 46 -5.34 -7.73 -3.28
CA ARG A 46 -6.64 -7.41 -3.91
C ARG A 46 -6.46 -6.51 -5.12
N ALA A 47 -5.70 -5.43 -4.99
CA ALA A 47 -5.53 -4.45 -6.07
C ALA A 47 -4.77 -5.03 -7.29
N CYS A 48 -3.79 -5.89 -7.05
CA CYS A 48 -2.93 -6.46 -8.08
C CYS A 48 -3.39 -7.83 -8.59
N SER A 49 -4.46 -8.41 -8.04
CA SER A 49 -5.05 -9.68 -8.49
C SER A 49 -5.57 -9.67 -9.93
N ASN A 50 -5.91 -8.48 -10.45
CA ASN A 50 -6.40 -8.33 -11.81
C ASN A 50 -5.25 -8.06 -12.79
N GLU A 51 -5.19 -8.80 -13.91
CA GLU A 51 -4.10 -8.64 -14.89
C GLU A 51 -4.01 -7.22 -15.48
N PHE A 52 -5.13 -6.52 -15.63
CA PHE A 52 -5.13 -5.13 -16.11
C PHE A 52 -4.48 -4.15 -15.11
N ALA A 53 -4.36 -4.53 -13.83
CA ALA A 53 -3.81 -3.69 -12.78
C ALA A 53 -2.28 -3.64 -12.78
N GLN A 54 -1.59 -4.36 -13.68
CA GLN A 54 -0.13 -4.45 -13.72
C GLN A 54 0.57 -3.08 -13.73
N THR A 55 -0.03 -2.08 -14.37
CA THR A 55 0.48 -0.70 -14.50
C THR A 55 0.22 0.19 -13.29
N LEU A 56 -0.58 -0.25 -12.31
CA LEU A 56 -0.82 0.52 -11.09
C LEU A 56 0.45 0.64 -10.25
N ARG A 57 0.73 1.88 -9.84
CA ARG A 57 1.82 2.21 -8.92
C ARG A 57 1.40 1.88 -7.49
N LEU A 58 2.21 1.09 -6.79
CA LEU A 58 1.88 0.60 -5.44
C LEU A 58 1.74 1.74 -4.42
N TYR A 59 2.56 2.79 -4.51
CA TYR A 59 2.42 3.94 -3.60
C TYR A 59 1.04 4.61 -3.71
N VAL A 60 0.47 4.72 -4.92
CA VAL A 60 -0.87 5.32 -5.11
C VAL A 60 -1.94 4.45 -4.44
N VAL A 61 -1.84 3.12 -4.63
CA VAL A 61 -2.75 2.16 -4.02
C VAL A 61 -2.66 2.24 -2.49
N TYR A 62 -1.43 2.29 -1.96
CA TYR A 62 -1.18 2.39 -0.53
C TYR A 62 -1.70 3.70 0.05
N SER A 63 -1.34 4.86 -0.53
CA SER A 63 -1.77 6.18 -0.03
C SER A 63 -3.28 6.30 0.02
N ARG A 64 -3.99 5.78 -0.99
CA ARG A 64 -5.46 5.76 -0.98
C ARG A 64 -5.97 4.88 0.16
N ALA A 65 -5.47 3.66 0.30
CA ALA A 65 -5.93 2.77 1.37
C ALA A 65 -5.63 3.34 2.77
N ALA A 66 -4.43 3.89 3.00
CA ALA A 66 -4.05 4.54 4.25
C ALA A 66 -4.94 5.74 4.57
N GLY A 67 -5.25 6.59 3.59
CA GLY A 67 -6.13 7.75 3.78
C GLY A 67 -7.57 7.39 4.17
N PHE A 68 -8.06 6.22 3.73
CA PHE A 68 -9.39 5.71 4.10
C PHE A 68 -9.38 4.71 5.26
N ALA A 69 -8.20 4.34 5.79
CA ALA A 69 -8.07 3.34 6.85
C ALA A 69 -8.88 3.65 8.12
N PRO A 70 -8.96 4.90 8.62
CA PRO A 70 -9.79 5.23 9.79
C PRO A 70 -11.25 4.81 9.59
N LEU A 71 -11.82 5.08 8.42
CA LEU A 71 -13.23 4.79 8.11
C LEU A 71 -13.53 3.29 7.98
N VAL A 72 -12.51 2.47 7.73
CA VAL A 72 -12.64 1.01 7.65
C VAL A 72 -12.49 0.37 9.02
N ARG A 73 -11.56 0.88 9.85
CA ARG A 73 -11.28 0.35 11.19
C ARG A 73 -12.37 0.72 12.22
N ASP A 74 -13.06 1.84 12.02
CA ASP A 74 -14.15 2.31 12.90
C ASP A 74 -15.50 1.63 12.62
N ARG A 75 -15.56 0.66 11.71
CA ARG A 75 -16.79 -0.07 11.33
C ARG A 75 -16.91 -1.41 12.05
#